data_AF-A0A534I016-F1
#
_entry.id   AF-A0A534I016-F1
#
_cell.length_a   1.000
_cell.length_b   1.000
_cell.length_c   1.000
_cell.angle_alpha   90.00
_cell.angle_beta   90.00
_cell.angle_gamma   90.00
#
_symmetry.space_group_name_H-M   'P 1'
#
loop_
_entity.id
_entity.type
_entity.pdbx_description
1 polymer ?
#
loop_
_entity_poly.entity_id
_entity_poly.type
_entity_poly.pdbx_seq_one_letter_code
_entity_poly.pdbx_strand_id
1 'polypeptide(L)'
;MHTAGPLAAALGIPVNHAYAEEEEAALAAVVIAAPSPALIVWHHAAIPRLVMEIAGKLPGCPIHWPDDRFDLIWILERNAPRAGWSFSQVSQRLLPGDGTDVAPP
;
A
#
# COMPACT_ATOMS: atom_id res chain seq x y z
N MET A 1 12.44 8.77 -9.22
CA MET A 1 11.22 8.29 -8.55
C MET A 1 10.09 8.27 -9.56
N HIS A 2 9.62 7.10 -9.98
CA HIS A 2 8.86 6.95 -11.23
C HIS A 2 7.38 6.59 -11.04
N THR A 3 7.00 5.83 -10.01
CA THR A 3 5.64 5.25 -9.92
C THR A 3 4.58 6.24 -9.42
N ALA A 4 4.86 7.02 -8.36
CA ALA A 4 3.89 7.98 -7.81
C ALA A 4 3.81 9.30 -8.61
N GLY A 5 4.85 9.63 -9.38
CA GLY A 5 5.02 10.94 -10.02
C GLY A 5 3.86 11.36 -10.92
N PRO A 6 3.43 10.52 -11.89
CA PRO A 6 2.31 10.86 -12.77
C PRO A 6 1.00 11.13 -12.03
N LEU A 7 0.68 10.33 -11.00
CA LEU A 7 -0.53 10.52 -10.21
C LEU A 7 -0.47 11.80 -9.36
N ALA A 8 0.67 12.06 -8.71
CA ALA A 8 0.88 13.27 -7.91
C ALA A 8 0.78 14.54 -8.77
N ALA A 9 1.35 14.51 -9.98
CA ALA A 9 1.22 15.60 -10.95
C ALA A 9 -0.24 15.81 -11.40
N ALA A 10 -0.98 14.74 -11.68
CA ALA A 10 -2.39 14.81 -12.05
C ALA A 10 -3.28 15.36 -10.92
N LEU A 11 -2.94 15.07 -9.66
CA LEU A 11 -3.65 15.56 -8.48
C LEU A 11 -3.16 16.94 -8.00
N GLY A 12 -2.06 17.47 -8.55
CA GLY A 12 -1.47 18.73 -8.12
C GLY A 12 -0.91 18.71 -6.69
N ILE A 13 -0.51 17.54 -6.18
CA ILE A 13 0.03 17.36 -4.83
C ILE A 13 1.52 16.98 -4.87
N PRO A 14 2.33 17.43 -3.91
CA PRO A 14 3.72 16.97 -3.82
C PRO A 14 3.78 15.52 -3.34
N VAL A 15 4.76 14.77 -3.82
CA VAL A 15 5.08 13.45 -3.26
C VAL A 15 5.90 13.65 -1.99
N ASN A 16 5.54 12.96 -0.91
CA ASN A 16 6.33 12.95 0.31
C ASN A 16 7.50 11.94 0.18
N HIS A 17 8.73 12.39 0.47
CA HIS A 17 9.96 11.58 0.39
C HIS A 17 10.67 11.46 1.74
N ALA A 18 10.00 11.81 2.84
CA ALA A 18 10.62 11.90 4.16
C ALA A 18 10.95 10.55 4.82
N TYR A 19 10.54 9.43 4.20
CA TYR A 19 10.71 8.08 4.75
C TYR A 19 11.40 7.17 3.74
N ALA A 20 12.32 6.36 4.23
CA ALA A 20 13.08 5.37 3.49
C ALA A 20 12.82 3.94 4.02
N GLU A 21 13.39 2.95 3.33
CA GLU A 21 13.38 1.55 3.77
C GLU A 21 13.88 1.44 5.22
N GLU A 22 13.30 0.51 5.99
CA GLU A 22 13.51 0.32 7.44
C GLU A 22 12.79 1.34 8.36
N GLU A 23 12.19 2.40 7.82
CA GLU A 23 11.39 3.37 8.58
C GLU A 23 9.88 3.06 8.57
N GLU A 24 9.49 1.81 8.33
CA GLU A 24 8.08 1.44 8.14
C GLU A 24 7.19 1.80 9.35
N ALA A 25 7.71 1.67 10.56
CA ALA A 25 6.98 2.04 11.78
C ALA A 25 6.72 3.56 11.88
N ALA A 26 7.71 4.38 11.49
CA ALA A 26 7.56 5.83 11.47
C ALA A 26 6.57 6.26 10.38
N LEU A 27 6.67 5.67 9.18
CA LEU A 27 5.74 5.88 8.09
C LEU A 27 4.31 5.48 8.49
N ALA A 28 4.13 4.31 9.11
CA ALA A 28 2.83 3.82 9.58
C ALA A 28 2.17 4.80 10.56
N ALA A 29 2.91 5.31 11.54
CA ALA A 29 2.40 6.28 12.51
C ALA A 29 1.85 7.55 11.83
N VAL A 30 2.57 8.06 10.82
CA VAL A 30 2.15 9.25 10.07
C VAL A 30 0.94 8.97 9.20
N VAL A 31 0.90 7.83 8.50
CA VAL A 31 -0.23 7.46 7.65
C VAL A 31 -1.50 7.25 8.48
N ILE A 32 -1.41 6.60 9.65
CA ILE A 32 -2.56 6.38 10.54
C ILE A 32 -3.18 7.72 11.01
N ALA A 33 -2.35 8.76 11.17
CA ALA A 33 -2.78 10.08 11.61
C ALA A 33 -3.16 11.03 10.45
N ALA A 34 -2.83 10.67 9.21
CA ALA A 34 -3.07 11.51 8.04
C ALA A 34 -4.56 11.53 7.64
N PRO A 35 -5.02 12.59 6.93
CA PRO A 35 -6.29 12.56 6.24
C PRO A 35 -6.37 11.38 5.26
N SER A 36 -7.52 10.71 5.23
CA SER A 36 -7.79 9.60 4.31
C SER A 36 -8.41 10.12 3.00
N PRO A 37 -8.07 9.55 1.82
CA PRO A 37 -7.13 8.44 1.61
C PRO A 37 -5.67 8.87 1.51
N ALA A 38 -4.74 7.97 1.88
CA ALA A 38 -3.31 8.10 1.67
C ALA A 38 -2.81 6.99 0.72
N LEU A 39 -1.99 7.33 -0.27
CA LEU A 39 -1.31 6.37 -1.14
C LEU A 39 0.15 6.24 -0.74
N ILE A 40 0.59 5.01 -0.54
CA ILE A 40 2.00 4.67 -0.28
C ILE A 40 2.54 3.90 -1.47
N VAL A 41 3.66 4.35 -2.01
CA VAL A 41 4.43 3.63 -3.02
C VAL A 41 5.73 3.18 -2.36
N TRP A 42 5.96 1.88 -2.30
CA TRP A 42 7.05 1.29 -1.51
C TRP A 42 7.72 0.13 -2.25
N HIS A 43 8.85 -0.35 -1.70
CA HIS A 43 9.50 -1.57 -2.18
C HIS A 43 8.64 -2.80 -1.81
N HIS A 44 8.32 -3.64 -2.79
CA HIS A 44 7.33 -4.72 -2.65
C HIS A 44 7.65 -5.68 -1.49
N ALA A 45 8.94 -6.01 -1.28
CA ALA A 45 9.37 -6.88 -0.19
C ALA A 45 9.06 -6.32 1.21
N ALA A 46 8.94 -5.00 1.35
CA ALA A 46 8.66 -4.32 2.62
C ALA A 46 7.17 -3.99 2.83
N ILE A 47 6.32 -4.09 1.80
CA ILE A 47 4.88 -3.80 1.90
C ILE A 47 4.18 -4.66 2.98
N PRO A 48 4.41 -5.99 3.10
CA PRO A 48 3.77 -6.79 4.14
C PRO A 48 4.12 -6.32 5.56
N ARG A 49 5.37 -5.91 5.80
CA ARG A 49 5.79 -5.34 7.08
C ARG A 49 5.06 -4.03 7.34
N LEU A 50 4.94 -3.16 6.34
CA LEU A 50 4.21 -1.90 6.48
C LEU A 50 2.73 -2.12 6.79
N VAL A 51 2.07 -3.11 6.18
CA VAL A 51 0.69 -3.48 6.55
C VAL A 51 0.61 -3.92 8.00
N MET A 52 1.57 -4.73 8.47
CA MET A 52 1.63 -5.15 9.86
C MET A 52 1.73 -3.96 10.82
N GLU A 53 2.56 -2.97 10.50
CA GLU A 53 2.71 -1.75 11.33
C GLU A 53 1.44 -0.88 11.31
N ILE A 54 0.70 -0.83 10.20
CA ILE A 54 -0.52 -0.02 10.06
C ILE A 54 -1.74 -0.68 10.73
N ALA A 55 -1.90 -1.98 10.51
CA ALA A 55 -3.16 -2.68 10.71
C ALA A 55 -3.04 -4.01 11.47
N GLY A 56 -1.81 -4.45 11.76
CA GLY A 56 -1.55 -5.77 12.33
C GLY A 56 -1.86 -6.89 11.33
N LYS A 57 -2.08 -8.10 11.87
CA LYS A 57 -2.48 -9.26 11.06
C LYS A 57 -3.92 -9.08 10.57
N LEU A 58 -4.11 -9.14 9.25
CA LEU A 58 -5.41 -9.06 8.62
C LEU A 58 -5.81 -10.38 7.97
N PRO A 59 -7.05 -10.86 8.16
CA PRO A 59 -7.55 -12.02 7.45
C PRO A 59 -7.44 -11.83 5.93
N GLY A 60 -6.84 -12.80 5.23
CA GLY A 60 -6.71 -12.80 3.78
C GLY A 60 -5.64 -11.86 3.21
N CYS A 61 -4.87 -11.17 4.06
CA CYS A 61 -3.72 -10.40 3.62
C CYS A 61 -2.49 -11.32 3.46
N PRO A 62 -1.88 -11.38 2.26
CA PRO A 62 -0.71 -12.21 2.01
C PRO A 62 0.47 -11.83 2.92
N ILE A 63 1.23 -12.84 3.37
CA ILE A 63 2.46 -12.60 4.16
C ILE A 63 3.64 -12.08 3.32
N HIS A 64 3.55 -12.20 2.01
CA HIS A 64 4.54 -11.74 1.05
C HIS A 64 3.83 -11.08 -0.13
N TRP A 65 4.46 -10.06 -0.69
CA TRP A 65 4.07 -9.54 -1.99
C TRP A 65 4.65 -10.46 -3.08
N PRO A 66 3.88 -10.85 -4.13
CA PRO A 66 4.43 -11.71 -5.17
C PRO A 66 5.54 -11.03 -5.98
N ASP A 67 6.70 -11.68 -6.10
CA ASP A 67 7.94 -11.09 -6.67
C ASP A 67 7.79 -10.57 -8.12
N ASP A 68 6.85 -11.12 -8.89
CA ASP A 68 6.61 -10.80 -10.30
C ASP A 68 5.43 -9.85 -10.52
N ARG A 69 4.83 -9.30 -9.45
CA ARG A 69 3.66 -8.41 -9.51
C ARG A 69 4.03 -6.98 -9.17
N PHE A 70 3.77 -6.06 -10.09
CA PHE A 70 3.93 -4.61 -9.87
C PHE A 70 2.62 -3.85 -10.12
N ASP A 71 1.56 -4.59 -10.44
CA ASP A 71 0.23 -4.14 -10.86
C ASP A 71 -0.82 -4.27 -9.74
N LEU A 72 -0.38 -4.54 -8.51
CA LEU A 72 -1.26 -4.70 -7.36
C LEU A 72 -1.36 -3.41 -6.55
N ILE A 73 -2.55 -3.17 -6.01
CA ILE A 73 -2.81 -2.19 -4.95
C ILE A 73 -3.44 -2.94 -3.80
N TRP A 74 -2.80 -2.87 -2.64
CA TRP A 74 -3.37 -3.37 -1.38
C TRP A 74 -4.13 -2.22 -0.71
N ILE A 75 -5.39 -2.46 -0.36
CA ILE A 75 -6.30 -1.48 0.21
C ILE A 75 -6.56 -1.86 1.67
N LEU A 76 -6.26 -0.92 2.57
CA LEU A 76 -6.55 -1.01 3.99
C LEU A 76 -7.66 -0.01 4.32
N GLU A 77 -8.77 -0.47 4.89
CA GLU A 77 -9.93 0.36 5.22
C GLU A 77 -10.32 0.21 6.69
N ARG A 78 -10.80 1.28 7.31
CA ARG A 78 -11.43 1.25 8.64
C ARG A 78 -12.57 2.27 8.69
N ASN A 79 -13.65 1.93 9.37
CA ASN A 79 -14.88 2.75 9.40
C ASN A 79 -14.88 3.86 10.47
N ALA A 80 -13.90 3.87 11.37
CA ALA A 80 -13.71 4.89 12.40
C ALA A 80 -12.28 4.84 12.94
N PRO A 81 -11.77 5.89 13.61
CA PRO A 81 -10.39 5.93 14.12
C PRO A 81 -10.00 4.77 15.06
N ARG A 82 -10.99 4.18 15.75
CA ARG A 82 -10.79 3.03 16.67
C ARG A 82 -11.34 1.70 16.12
N ALA A 83 -11.87 1.69 14.90
CA ALA A 83 -12.33 0.46 14.27
C ALA A 83 -11.13 -0.38 13.82
N GLY A 84 -11.32 -1.70 13.76
CA GLY A 84 -10.37 -2.60 13.11
C GLY A 84 -10.25 -2.30 11.61
N TRP A 85 -9.13 -2.71 11.04
CA TRP A 85 -8.88 -2.60 9.61
C TRP A 85 -9.41 -3.81 8.85
N SER A 86 -9.79 -3.61 7.59
CA SER A 86 -10.06 -4.65 6.61
C SER A 86 -9.04 -4.57 5.47
N PHE A 87 -8.78 -5.72 4.84
CA PHE A 87 -7.89 -5.84 3.69
C PHE A 87 -8.70 -6.19 2.44
N SER A 88 -8.39 -5.52 1.35
CA SER A 88 -8.72 -5.98 -0.01
C SER A 88 -7.54 -5.68 -0.93
N GLN A 89 -7.57 -6.24 -2.15
CA GLN A 89 -6.54 -5.95 -3.15
C GLN A 89 -7.17 -5.82 -4.53
N VAL A 90 -6.58 -4.95 -5.33
CA VAL A 90 -6.99 -4.66 -6.71
C VAL A 90 -5.80 -4.91 -7.62
N SER A 91 -6.04 -5.51 -8.79
CA SER A 91 -5.06 -5.63 -9.88
C SER A 91 -5.45 -4.66 -10.98
N GLN A 92 -4.47 -3.91 -11.52
CA GLN A 92 -4.73 -2.91 -12.56
C GLN A 92 -5.30 -3.56 -13.82
N ARG A 93 -4.77 -4.71 -14.26
CA ARG A 93 -5.24 -5.49 -15.43
C ARG A 93 -5.35 -4.68 -16.73
N LEU A 94 -4.48 -3.68 -16.92
CA LEU A 94 -4.49 -2.78 -18.07
C LEU A 94 -3.25 -2.91 -18.96
N LEU A 95 -2.16 -3.51 -18.47
CA LEU A 95 -0.88 -3.59 -19.20
C LEU A 95 -0.49 -5.04 -19.56
N PRO A 96 0.27 -5.25 -20.65
CA PRO A 96 0.84 -6.55 -20.96
C PRO A 96 1.77 -7.02 -19.84
N GLY A 97 1.48 -8.18 -19.24
CA GLY A 97 2.20 -8.72 -18.08
C GLY A 97 1.40 -8.70 -16.77
N ASP A 98 0.24 -8.03 -16.74
CA ASP A 98 -0.63 -8.02 -15.56
C ASP A 98 -1.24 -9.42 -15.30
N GLY A 99 -1.19 -9.87 -14.04
CA GLY A 99 -1.78 -11.14 -13.64
C GLY A 99 -3.31 -11.07 -13.58
N THR A 100 -3.99 -12.14 -13.98
CA THR A 100 -5.47 -12.20 -13.97
C THR A 100 -6.06 -12.45 -12.58
N ASP A 101 -5.22 -12.60 -11.55
CA ASP A 101 -5.63 -13.02 -10.22
C ASP A 101 -5.08 -12.10 -9.12
N VAL A 102 -5.72 -12.19 -7.95
CA VAL A 102 -5.29 -11.55 -6.71
C VAL A 102 -4.20 -12.40 -6.02
N ALA A 103 -3.29 -11.79 -5.26
CA ALA A 103 -2.26 -12.54 -4.54
C ALA A 103 -2.90 -13.53 -3.54
N PRO A 104 -2.48 -14.81 -3.50
CA PRO A 104 -3.03 -15.79 -2.58
C PRO A 104 -2.73 -15.41 -1.11
N PRO A 105 -3.60 -15.79 -0.15
CA PRO A 105 -3.44 -15.44 1.26
C PRO A 105 -2.19 -16.03 1.91
#